data_AF-A0A354UTW9-F1
#
_entry.id   AF-A0A354UTW9-F1
#
_cell.length_a   1.000
_cell.length_b   1.000
_cell.length_c   1.000
_cell.angle_alpha   90.00
_cell.angle_beta   90.00
_cell.angle_gamma   90.00
#
_symmetry.space_group_name_H-M   'P 1'
#
loop_
_entity.id
_entity.type
_entity.pdbx_description
1 polymer ?
#
loop_
_entity_poly.entity_id
_entity_poly.type
_entity_poly.pdbx_seq_one_letter_code
_entity_poly.pdbx_strand_id
1 'polypeptide(L)'
;MILAFNLSDIVTVPFGWLLAQLYHATDNYGVALIIFALAVQAILTPINAKAKKGMMGMSRLTPKIQDIQRRYANDPQKQQELTQKLYRDEGVSMTGGCLWSFIPMLILIPLYSVIRQPLTYILMETPEHVSEIIRVMKELAPDIFSKNSYYDQVSAAQAIHLYADQLRAAIPDISQATLQGMNFYFLGINLGAIPQFNIFSATWVWDWAHIGAFLIPCLSAGSQVLQMWISQKTNNSVITNDKG
;
A
#
# COMPACT_ATOMS: atom_id res chain seq x y z
N MET A 1 4.35 29.27 -9.64
CA MET A 1 4.19 29.60 -8.21
C MET A 1 2.79 29.15 -7.79
N ILE A 2 2.71 28.21 -6.85
CA ILE A 2 1.55 27.34 -6.55
C ILE A 2 1.30 26.32 -7.67
N LEU A 3 2.15 25.29 -7.71
CA LEU A 3 1.75 23.99 -8.26
C LEU A 3 0.43 23.61 -7.59
N ALA A 4 -0.54 23.18 -8.38
CA ALA A 4 -1.87 22.76 -7.94
C ALA A 4 -1.78 21.94 -6.65
N PHE A 5 -2.09 22.58 -5.51
CA PHE A 5 -2.07 21.93 -4.20
C PHE A 5 -3.24 20.97 -4.18
N ASN A 6 -3.00 19.75 -4.61
CA ASN A 6 -4.01 18.71 -4.60
C ASN A 6 -4.22 18.28 -3.14
N LEU A 7 -5.42 17.80 -2.80
CA LEU A 7 -5.68 17.25 -1.47
C LEU A 7 -4.66 16.15 -1.09
N SER A 8 -4.11 15.48 -2.11
CA SER A 8 -3.03 14.51 -1.96
C SER A 8 -1.74 15.12 -1.43
N ASP A 9 -1.43 16.38 -1.74
CA ASP A 9 -0.12 17.00 -1.42
C ASP A 9 0.06 17.24 0.08
N ILE A 10 -1.05 17.43 0.79
CA ILE A 10 -1.08 17.48 2.25
C ILE A 10 -0.55 16.18 2.88
N VAL A 11 -0.73 15.04 2.19
CA VAL A 11 -0.32 13.72 2.68
C VAL A 11 0.97 13.23 2.02
N THR A 12 1.16 13.47 0.71
CA THR A 12 2.35 13.01 -0.03
C THR A 12 3.62 13.70 0.43
N VAL A 13 3.58 15.00 0.74
CA VAL A 13 4.77 15.76 1.19
C VAL A 13 5.33 15.22 2.51
N PRO A 14 4.56 15.09 3.61
CA PRO A 14 5.09 14.55 4.85
C PRO A 14 5.50 13.07 4.71
N PHE A 15 4.81 12.30 3.86
CA PHE A 15 5.17 10.91 3.58
C PHE A 15 6.50 10.81 2.85
N GLY A 16 6.70 11.64 1.80
CA GLY A 16 7.95 11.74 1.05
C GLY A 16 9.11 12.17 1.94
N TRP A 17 8.91 13.20 2.77
CA TRP A 17 9.90 13.63 3.74
C TRP A 17 10.28 12.52 4.71
N LEU A 18 9.31 11.83 5.31
CA LEU A 18 9.57 10.73 6.23
C LEU A 18 10.32 9.58 5.53
N LEU A 19 9.90 9.22 4.31
CA LEU A 19 10.53 8.16 3.55
C LEU A 19 11.97 8.53 3.13
N ALA A 20 12.23 9.79 2.80
CA ALA A 20 13.56 10.30 2.53
C ALA A 20 14.49 10.18 3.74
N GLN A 21 13.99 10.51 4.95
CA GLN A 21 14.76 10.35 6.19
C GLN A 21 15.07 8.86 6.47
N LEU A 22 14.09 7.98 6.28
CA LEU A 22 14.28 6.55 6.44
C LEU A 22 15.25 5.97 5.41
N TYR A 23 15.20 6.47 4.18
CA TYR A 23 16.13 6.09 3.12
C TYR A 23 17.56 6.54 3.44
N HIS A 24 17.76 7.81 3.83
CA HIS A 24 19.06 8.31 4.29
C HIS A 24 19.66 7.54 5.46
N ALA A 25 18.83 6.94 6.31
CA ALA A 25 19.28 6.14 7.45
C ALA A 25 19.61 4.68 7.08
N THR A 26 19.08 4.16 5.96
CA THR A 26 19.16 2.74 5.63
C THR A 26 19.91 2.44 4.34
N ASP A 27 20.09 3.44 3.46
CA ASP A 27 20.64 3.33 2.11
C ASP A 27 20.01 2.18 1.28
N ASN A 28 18.79 1.78 1.65
CA ASN A 28 18.05 0.69 1.03
C ASN A 28 16.57 1.03 0.97
N TYR A 29 16.06 1.17 -0.24
CA TYR A 29 14.68 1.58 -0.48
C TYR A 29 13.65 0.58 0.09
N GLY A 30 13.92 -0.73 -0.03
CA GLY A 30 13.02 -1.76 0.49
C GLY A 30 12.95 -1.77 2.01
N VAL A 31 14.09 -1.60 2.69
CA VAL A 31 14.13 -1.51 4.15
C VAL A 31 13.44 -0.24 4.64
N ALA A 32 13.69 0.90 3.98
CA ALA A 32 13.02 2.16 4.27
C ALA A 32 11.48 2.03 4.17
N LEU A 33 10.98 1.38 3.11
CA LEU A 33 9.55 1.12 2.94
C LEU A 33 8.97 0.22 4.03
N ILE A 34 9.68 -0.82 4.47
CA ILE A 34 9.21 -1.71 5.55
C ILE A 34 9.09 -0.94 6.86
N ILE A 35 10.11 -0.16 7.21
CA ILE A 35 10.10 0.66 8.43
C ILE A 35 8.97 1.69 8.36
N PHE A 36 8.79 2.34 7.21
CA PHE A 36 7.69 3.27 6.97
C PHE A 36 6.34 2.58 7.19
N ALA A 37 6.13 1.41 6.59
CA ALA A 37 4.88 0.66 6.74
C ALA A 37 4.62 0.27 8.20
N LEU A 38 5.65 -0.17 8.93
CA LEU A 38 5.54 -0.48 10.36
C LEU A 38 5.20 0.75 11.20
N ALA A 39 5.80 1.91 10.90
CA ALA A 39 5.51 3.17 11.59
C ALA A 39 4.05 3.62 11.37
N VAL A 40 3.59 3.61 10.11
CA VAL A 40 2.19 3.92 9.77
C VAL A 40 1.24 2.94 10.44
N GLN A 41 1.55 1.64 10.40
CA GLN A 41 0.74 0.61 11.03
C GLN A 41 0.68 0.79 12.55
N ALA A 42 1.78 1.18 13.21
CA ALA A 42 1.80 1.46 14.64
C ALA A 42 0.87 2.63 15.01
N ILE A 43 0.88 3.72 14.22
CA ILE A 43 -0.02 4.87 14.42
C ILE A 43 -1.49 4.49 14.18
N LEU A 44 -1.77 3.66 13.18
CA LEU A 44 -3.12 3.20 12.88
C LEU A 44 -3.60 2.09 13.83
N THR A 45 -2.72 1.40 14.54
CA THR A 45 -3.05 0.28 15.44
C THR A 45 -4.15 0.61 16.45
N PRO A 46 -4.12 1.72 17.23
CA PRO A 46 -5.20 2.03 18.17
C PRO A 46 -6.54 2.28 17.48
N ILE A 47 -6.52 2.85 16.28
CA ILE A 47 -7.74 3.15 15.53
C ILE A 47 -8.30 1.85 14.90
N ASN A 48 -7.42 1.02 14.34
CA ASN A 48 -7.71 -0.34 13.89
C ASN A 48 -8.33 -1.20 15.01
N ALA A 49 -7.80 -1.09 16.23
CA ALA A 49 -8.32 -1.81 17.39
C ALA A 49 -9.75 -1.38 17.75
N LYS A 50 -10.05 -0.08 17.71
CA LYS A 50 -11.42 0.44 17.92
C LYS A 50 -12.39 -0.07 16.86
N ALA A 51 -11.99 -0.08 15.59
CA ALA A 51 -12.81 -0.60 14.51
C ALA A 51 -13.05 -2.12 14.62
N LYS A 52 -12.01 -2.88 15.00
CA LYS A 52 -12.13 -4.32 15.28
C LYS A 52 -13.11 -4.59 16.42
N LYS A 53 -13.13 -3.76 17.47
CA LYS A 53 -14.11 -3.88 18.57
C LYS A 53 -15.56 -3.77 18.07
N GLY A 54 -15.85 -2.81 17.18
CA GLY A 54 -17.17 -2.67 16.55
C GLY A 54 -17.54 -3.90 15.71
N MET A 55 -16.58 -4.43 14.95
CA MET A 55 -16.77 -5.63 14.13
C MET A 55 -17.03 -6.90 14.97
N MET A 56 -16.38 -7.03 16.13
CA MET A 56 -16.67 -8.13 17.06
C MET A 56 -18.09 -8.05 17.63
N GLY A 57 -18.58 -6.86 17.96
CA GLY A 57 -19.98 -6.65 18.37
C GLY A 57 -20.96 -7.11 17.29
N MET A 58 -20.67 -6.81 16.03
CA MET A 58 -21.43 -7.28 14.88
C MET A 58 -21.42 -8.81 14.75
N SER A 59 -20.26 -9.44 14.95
CA SER A 59 -20.13 -10.90 14.89
C SER A 59 -20.96 -11.60 15.96
N ARG A 60 -21.05 -11.05 17.17
CA ARG A 60 -21.92 -11.57 18.25
C ARG A 60 -23.40 -11.57 17.90
N LEU A 61 -23.85 -10.62 17.09
CA LEU A 61 -25.24 -10.53 16.64
C LEU A 61 -25.56 -11.48 15.48
N THR A 62 -24.55 -11.98 14.77
CA THR A 62 -24.70 -12.88 13.62
C THR A 62 -25.63 -14.08 13.91
N PRO A 63 -25.49 -14.85 15.00
CA PRO A 63 -26.41 -15.95 15.29
C PRO A 63 -27.86 -15.51 15.53
N LYS A 64 -28.08 -14.38 16.22
CA LYS A 64 -29.43 -13.82 16.45
C LYS A 64 -30.06 -13.37 15.14
N ILE A 65 -29.27 -12.77 14.24
CA ILE A 65 -29.72 -12.37 12.91
C ILE A 65 -30.08 -13.59 12.06
N GLN A 66 -29.31 -14.67 12.14
CA GLN A 66 -29.64 -15.93 11.45
C GLN A 66 -30.94 -16.54 11.96
N ASP A 67 -31.23 -16.45 13.27
CA ASP A 67 -32.51 -16.90 13.83
C ASP A 67 -33.68 -16.06 13.30
N ILE A 68 -33.55 -14.73 13.23
CA ILE A 68 -34.55 -13.84 12.61
C ILE A 68 -34.78 -14.22 11.15
N GLN A 69 -33.71 -14.44 10.38
CA GLN A 69 -33.80 -14.84 8.97
C GLN A 69 -34.51 -16.19 8.79
N ARG A 70 -34.26 -17.17 9.68
CA ARG A 70 -34.94 -18.47 9.65
C ARG A 70 -36.42 -18.36 10.00
N ARG A 71 -36.77 -17.59 11.04
CA ARG A 71 -38.15 -17.43 11.51
C ARG A 71 -39.03 -16.64 10.54
N TYR A 72 -38.44 -15.68 9.81
CA TYR A 72 -39.17 -14.77 8.91
C TYR A 72 -38.76 -14.93 7.45
N ALA A 73 -38.37 -16.14 7.00
CA ALA A 73 -37.85 -16.41 5.66
C ALA A 73 -38.72 -15.86 4.52
N ASN A 74 -40.05 -15.84 4.71
CA ASN A 74 -41.02 -15.41 3.70
C ASN A 74 -41.37 -13.91 3.75
N ASP A 75 -40.80 -13.15 4.69
CA ASP A 75 -41.12 -11.73 4.90
C ASP A 75 -39.84 -10.88 5.04
N PRO A 76 -39.25 -10.45 3.91
CA PRO A 76 -38.01 -9.67 3.91
C PRO A 76 -38.16 -8.29 4.55
N GLN A 77 -39.36 -7.70 4.56
CA GLN A 77 -39.59 -6.40 5.21
C GLN A 77 -39.49 -6.55 6.73
N LYS A 78 -40.15 -7.56 7.29
CA LYS A 78 -40.11 -7.85 8.73
C LYS A 78 -38.72 -8.30 9.19
N GLN A 79 -37.98 -9.02 8.35
CA GLN A 79 -36.57 -9.34 8.62
C GLN A 79 -35.71 -8.08 8.76
N GLN A 80 -35.82 -7.13 7.83
CA GLN A 80 -35.03 -5.89 7.87
C GLN A 80 -35.39 -5.06 9.11
N GLU A 81 -36.68 -4.95 9.45
CA GLU A 81 -37.14 -4.21 10.62
C GLU A 81 -36.58 -4.80 11.92
N LEU A 82 -36.73 -6.11 12.12
CA LEU A 82 -36.24 -6.81 13.31
C LEU A 82 -34.71 -6.79 13.42
N THR A 83 -34.02 -6.91 12.29
CA THR A 83 -32.56 -6.83 12.23
C THR A 83 -32.08 -5.43 12.62
N GLN A 84 -32.70 -4.36 12.10
CA GLN A 84 -32.38 -3.00 12.50
C GLN A 84 -32.70 -2.72 13.97
N LYS A 85 -33.82 -3.25 14.48
CA LYS A 85 -34.18 -3.13 15.89
C LYS A 85 -33.14 -3.81 16.79
N LEU A 86 -32.71 -5.02 16.44
CA LEU A 86 -31.66 -5.74 17.15
C LEU A 86 -30.33 -4.95 17.19
N TYR A 87 -29.92 -4.34 16.07
CA TYR A 87 -28.71 -3.50 16.05
C TYR A 87 -28.83 -2.28 16.95
N ARG A 88 -30.00 -1.63 16.98
CA ARG A 88 -30.25 -0.47 17.85
C ARG A 88 -30.27 -0.86 19.33
N ASP A 89 -30.94 -1.96 19.67
CA ASP A 89 -31.06 -2.45 21.05
C ASP A 89 -29.70 -2.83 21.64
N GLU A 90 -28.80 -3.37 20.81
CA GLU A 90 -27.45 -3.79 21.20
C GLU A 90 -26.39 -2.69 20.99
N GLY A 91 -26.79 -1.50 20.50
CA GLY A 91 -25.91 -0.34 20.31
C GLY A 91 -24.81 -0.53 19.26
N VAL A 92 -24.97 -1.45 18.32
CA VAL A 92 -23.97 -1.77 17.28
C VAL A 92 -24.33 -1.04 15.98
N SER A 93 -23.38 -0.27 15.43
CA SER A 93 -23.56 0.42 14.15
C SER A 93 -23.09 -0.43 12.97
N MET A 94 -23.98 -0.67 12.00
CA MET A 94 -23.62 -1.37 10.76
C MET A 94 -22.61 -0.59 9.89
N THR A 95 -22.64 0.74 9.98
CA THR A 95 -21.85 1.66 9.16
C THR A 95 -20.39 1.81 9.63
N GLY A 96 -20.09 1.45 10.89
CA GLY A 96 -18.74 1.57 11.43
C GLY A 96 -17.73 0.58 10.81
N GLY A 97 -18.21 -0.56 10.31
CA GLY A 97 -17.35 -1.63 9.77
C GLY A 97 -16.80 -1.35 8.37
N CYS A 98 -17.63 -0.87 7.44
CA CYS A 98 -17.21 -0.63 6.06
C CYS A 98 -16.38 0.66 5.89
N LEU A 99 -16.69 1.71 6.68
CA LEU A 99 -15.96 2.97 6.66
C LEU A 99 -14.49 2.78 7.03
N TRP A 100 -14.20 1.84 7.93
CA TRP A 100 -12.84 1.51 8.34
C TRP A 100 -11.99 0.96 7.20
N SER A 101 -12.58 0.16 6.30
CA SER A 101 -11.87 -0.46 5.19
C SER A 101 -11.37 0.56 4.15
N PHE A 102 -11.94 1.76 4.12
CA PHE A 102 -11.50 2.82 3.20
C PHE A 102 -10.24 3.55 3.67
N ILE A 103 -9.96 3.57 4.97
CA ILE A 103 -8.80 4.32 5.51
C ILE A 103 -7.47 3.81 4.93
N PRO A 104 -7.19 2.50 4.87
CA PRO A 104 -5.98 2.00 4.21
C PRO A 104 -5.90 2.39 2.73
N MET A 105 -7.02 2.39 2.01
CA MET A 105 -7.07 2.78 0.60
C MET A 105 -6.74 4.28 0.42
N LEU A 106 -7.27 5.14 1.29
CA LEU A 106 -6.98 6.57 1.27
C LEU A 106 -5.50 6.89 1.56
N ILE A 107 -4.83 6.06 2.36
CA ILE A 107 -3.40 6.18 2.66
C ILE A 107 -2.54 5.62 1.51
N LEU A 108 -3.03 4.59 0.81
CA LEU A 108 -2.31 3.97 -0.30
C LEU A 108 -2.16 4.92 -1.50
N ILE A 109 -3.18 5.71 -1.83
CA ILE A 109 -3.17 6.65 -2.96
C ILE A 109 -1.99 7.63 -2.92
N PRO A 110 -1.78 8.41 -1.83
CA PRO A 110 -0.65 9.32 -1.74
C PRO A 110 0.68 8.57 -1.66
N LEU A 111 0.75 7.46 -0.92
CA LEU A 111 1.96 6.64 -0.86
C LEU A 111 2.39 6.16 -2.26
N TYR A 112 1.43 5.72 -3.08
CA TYR A 112 1.71 5.29 -4.45
C TYR A 112 2.26 6.42 -5.33
N SER A 113 1.77 7.65 -5.17
CA SER A 113 2.32 8.81 -5.88
C SER A 113 3.76 9.10 -5.44
N VAL A 114 4.06 9.00 -4.14
CA VAL A 114 5.43 9.16 -3.59
C VAL A 114 6.38 8.11 -4.16
N ILE A 115 5.97 6.83 -4.18
CA ILE A 115 6.78 5.73 -4.72
C ILE A 115 7.06 5.90 -6.21
N ARG A 116 6.08 6.39 -7.00
CA ARG A 116 6.25 6.60 -8.45
C ARG A 116 7.07 7.82 -8.81
N GLN A 117 7.19 8.78 -7.90
CA GLN A 117 7.92 10.02 -8.13
C GLN A 117 9.08 10.16 -7.13
N PRO A 118 10.02 9.21 -7.11
CA PRO A 118 11.02 9.19 -6.06
C PRO A 118 12.07 10.29 -6.23
N LEU A 119 12.31 10.78 -7.46
CA LEU A 119 13.23 11.91 -7.67
C LEU A 119 12.67 13.18 -7.00
N THR A 120 11.37 13.42 -7.14
CA THR A 120 10.69 14.57 -6.52
C THR A 120 10.55 14.42 -5.00
N TYR A 121 10.08 13.27 -4.51
CA TYR A 121 9.68 13.14 -3.10
C TYR A 121 10.74 12.54 -2.18
N ILE A 122 11.67 11.73 -2.69
CA ILE A 122 12.69 11.05 -1.88
C ILE A 122 14.03 11.76 -2.01
N LEU A 123 14.44 12.05 -3.25
CA LEU A 123 15.68 12.79 -3.52
C LEU A 123 15.50 14.31 -3.42
N MET A 124 14.25 14.77 -3.22
CA MET A 124 13.90 16.18 -3.01
C MET A 124 14.36 17.11 -4.14
N GLU A 125 14.40 16.61 -5.38
CA GLU A 125 14.76 17.41 -6.54
C GLU A 125 13.61 18.30 -7.02
N THR A 126 13.97 19.41 -7.65
CA THR A 126 12.99 20.34 -8.23
C THR A 126 12.30 19.71 -9.44
N PRO A 127 11.01 20.01 -9.70
CA PRO A 127 10.30 19.48 -10.87
C PRO A 127 11.03 19.77 -12.19
N GLU A 128 11.68 20.93 -12.27
CA GLU A 128 12.50 21.35 -13.41
C GLU A 128 13.68 20.39 -13.61
N HIS A 129 14.50 20.15 -12.57
CA HIS A 129 15.59 19.18 -12.64
C HIS A 129 15.10 17.78 -12.98
N VAL A 130 13.98 17.34 -12.38
CA VAL A 130 13.42 16.02 -12.65
C VAL A 130 13.01 15.85 -14.11
N SER A 131 12.35 16.84 -14.69
CA SER A 131 11.96 16.81 -16.10
C SER A 131 13.17 16.75 -17.04
N GLU A 132 14.23 17.46 -16.68
CA GLU A 132 15.48 17.50 -17.44
C GLU A 132 16.24 16.17 -17.32
N ILE A 133 16.32 15.60 -16.12
CA ILE A 133 16.88 14.27 -15.88
C ILE A 133 16.17 13.24 -16.76
N ILE A 134 14.83 13.23 -16.76
CA ILE A 134 14.07 12.27 -17.58
C ILE A 134 14.34 12.50 -19.07
N ARG A 135 14.42 13.76 -19.53
CA ARG A 135 14.71 14.07 -20.93
C ARG A 135 16.05 13.51 -21.36
N VAL A 136 17.11 13.84 -20.63
CA VAL A 136 18.48 13.40 -20.89
C VAL A 136 18.57 11.87 -20.83
N MET A 137 17.96 11.25 -19.80
CA MET A 137 17.95 9.79 -19.67
C MET A 137 17.22 9.09 -20.82
N LYS A 138 16.13 9.66 -21.35
CA LYS A 138 15.43 9.09 -22.51
C LYS A 138 16.26 9.17 -23.79
N GLU A 139 17.11 10.17 -23.94
CA GLU A 139 18.04 10.28 -25.06
C GLU A 139 19.19 9.27 -24.95
N LEU A 140 19.74 9.10 -23.74
CA LEU A 140 20.88 8.23 -23.48
C LEU A 140 20.51 6.74 -23.43
N ALA A 141 19.35 6.42 -22.87
CA ALA A 141 18.90 5.05 -22.62
C ALA A 141 17.38 4.94 -22.86
N PRO A 142 16.91 4.97 -24.12
CA PRO A 142 15.48 4.85 -24.40
C PRO A 142 14.88 3.51 -23.94
N ASP A 143 15.67 2.44 -23.91
CA ASP A 143 15.21 1.07 -23.65
C ASP A 143 14.74 0.81 -22.21
N ILE A 144 15.19 1.62 -21.23
CA ILE A 144 14.77 1.46 -19.82
C ILE A 144 13.40 2.11 -19.54
N PHE A 145 12.92 2.95 -20.45
CA PHE A 145 11.65 3.64 -20.31
C PHE A 145 10.52 2.82 -20.93
N SER A 146 9.39 2.76 -20.23
CA SER A 146 8.20 2.13 -20.78
C SER A 146 7.52 3.05 -21.79
N LYS A 147 6.64 2.49 -22.65
CA LYS A 147 5.80 3.29 -23.56
C LYS A 147 4.91 4.30 -22.82
N ASN A 148 4.62 4.06 -21.53
CA ASN A 148 3.85 4.96 -20.69
C ASN A 148 4.77 5.77 -19.77
N SER A 149 4.59 7.09 -19.72
CA SER A 149 5.41 8.00 -18.91
C SER A 149 5.19 7.89 -17.39
N TYR A 150 4.39 6.92 -16.95
CA TYR A 150 3.86 6.85 -15.59
C TYR A 150 4.89 6.42 -14.54
N TYR A 151 5.94 5.72 -14.97
CA TYR A 151 7.03 5.20 -14.12
C TYR A 151 8.40 5.79 -14.50
N ASP A 152 8.44 6.84 -15.30
CA ASP A 152 9.69 7.40 -15.85
C ASP A 152 10.68 7.78 -14.76
N GLN A 153 10.22 8.36 -13.65
CA GLN A 153 11.10 8.70 -12.53
C GLN A 153 11.68 7.47 -11.83
N VAL A 154 10.92 6.38 -11.74
CA VAL A 154 11.41 5.13 -11.14
C VAL A 154 12.46 4.51 -12.05
N SER A 155 12.16 4.37 -13.36
CA SER A 155 13.10 3.87 -14.37
C SER A 155 14.39 4.70 -14.39
N ALA A 156 14.27 6.03 -14.36
CA ALA A 156 15.42 6.92 -14.32
C ALA A 156 16.23 6.68 -13.02
N ALA A 157 15.57 6.71 -11.86
CA ALA A 157 16.25 6.60 -10.56
C ALA A 157 17.07 5.31 -10.38
N GLN A 158 16.68 4.22 -11.05
CA GLN A 158 17.44 2.98 -11.05
C GLN A 158 18.77 3.08 -11.80
N ALA A 159 18.83 3.91 -12.84
CA ALA A 159 19.95 3.97 -13.77
C ALA A 159 20.76 5.28 -13.69
N ILE A 160 20.31 6.28 -12.91
CA ILE A 160 21.01 7.58 -12.78
C ILE A 160 22.50 7.41 -12.45
N HIS A 161 22.85 6.48 -11.57
CA HIS A 161 24.23 6.23 -11.18
C HIS A 161 25.15 5.81 -12.35
N LEU A 162 24.58 5.21 -13.42
CA LEU A 162 25.33 4.79 -14.61
C LEU A 162 25.64 5.97 -15.55
N TYR A 163 24.85 7.03 -15.49
CA TYR A 163 24.93 8.20 -16.37
C TYR A 163 25.22 9.50 -15.61
N ALA A 164 25.73 9.38 -14.38
CA ALA A 164 25.92 10.50 -13.46
C ALA A 164 26.80 11.63 -14.05
N ASP A 165 27.89 11.28 -14.74
CA ASP A 165 28.79 12.26 -15.36
C ASP A 165 28.11 13.07 -16.47
N GLN A 166 27.25 12.42 -17.24
CA GLN A 166 26.52 13.03 -18.37
C GLN A 166 25.37 13.89 -17.85
N LEU A 167 24.67 13.44 -16.81
CA LEU A 167 23.65 14.22 -16.11
C LEU A 167 24.23 15.46 -15.45
N ARG A 168 25.43 15.35 -14.85
CA ARG A 168 26.14 16.51 -14.26
C ARG A 168 26.57 17.53 -15.31
N ALA A 169 26.88 17.09 -16.52
CA ALA A 169 27.21 17.99 -17.62
C ALA A 169 25.99 18.73 -18.18
N ALA A 170 24.81 18.08 -18.17
CA ALA A 170 23.56 18.66 -18.65
C ALA A 170 22.86 19.56 -17.61
N ILE A 171 23.01 19.27 -16.32
CA ILE A 171 22.32 19.94 -15.21
C ILE A 171 23.37 20.47 -14.22
N PRO A 172 23.84 21.72 -14.38
CA PRO A 172 24.61 22.39 -13.35
C PRO A 172 23.68 22.59 -12.14
N ASP A 173 24.09 22.15 -10.95
CA ASP A 173 23.34 22.20 -9.68
C ASP A 173 22.49 20.96 -9.30
N ILE A 174 22.62 19.83 -10.01
CA ILE A 174 22.02 18.56 -9.55
C ILE A 174 22.65 18.07 -8.24
N SER A 175 21.84 17.53 -7.32
CA SER A 175 22.34 17.02 -6.04
C SER A 175 23.25 15.80 -6.22
N GLN A 176 24.34 15.75 -5.46
CA GLN A 176 25.23 14.58 -5.41
C GLN A 176 24.49 13.32 -4.96
N ALA A 177 23.51 13.47 -4.05
CA ALA A 177 22.67 12.36 -3.61
C ALA A 177 21.82 11.80 -4.77
N THR A 178 21.35 12.68 -5.66
CA THR A 178 20.62 12.28 -6.86
C THR A 178 21.51 11.52 -7.82
N LEU A 179 22.74 12.01 -8.05
CA LEU A 179 23.72 11.38 -8.93
C LEU A 179 24.19 9.99 -8.45
N GLN A 180 24.21 9.76 -7.14
CA GLN A 180 24.52 8.43 -6.57
C GLN A 180 23.43 7.39 -6.86
N GLY A 181 22.25 7.83 -7.34
CA GLY A 181 21.12 6.98 -7.62
C GLY A 181 20.49 6.40 -6.35
N MET A 182 19.56 5.46 -6.53
CA MET A 182 18.94 4.78 -5.39
C MET A 182 19.10 3.27 -5.43
N ASN A 183 19.29 2.70 -4.24
CA ASN A 183 19.34 1.26 -4.06
C ASN A 183 17.93 0.67 -3.95
N PHE A 184 17.42 0.17 -5.07
CA PHE A 184 16.15 -0.55 -5.15
C PHE A 184 16.26 -2.05 -4.88
N TYR A 185 17.46 -2.59 -4.60
CA TYR A 185 17.63 -4.01 -4.38
C TYR A 185 17.27 -4.38 -2.94
N PHE A 186 16.27 -5.25 -2.78
CA PHE A 186 15.86 -5.79 -1.50
C PHE A 186 15.71 -7.30 -1.59
N LEU A 187 16.42 -8.03 -0.72
CA LEU A 187 16.47 -9.49 -0.73
C LEU A 187 16.80 -10.08 -2.11
N GLY A 188 17.63 -9.42 -2.93
CA GLY A 188 17.95 -9.87 -4.28
C GLY A 188 16.87 -9.60 -5.34
N ILE A 189 15.82 -8.86 -5.00
CA ILE A 189 14.77 -8.40 -5.92
C ILE A 189 14.98 -6.91 -6.21
N ASN A 190 14.94 -6.50 -7.47
CA ASN A 190 14.94 -5.08 -7.84
C ASN A 190 13.51 -4.52 -7.78
N LEU A 191 13.24 -3.69 -6.78
CA LEU A 191 11.91 -3.13 -6.51
C LEU A 191 11.48 -2.04 -7.49
N GLY A 192 12.40 -1.44 -8.24
CA GLY A 192 12.04 -0.45 -9.27
C GLY A 192 11.73 -1.07 -10.63
N ALA A 193 12.05 -2.36 -10.82
CA ALA A 193 11.80 -3.04 -12.08
C ALA A 193 10.31 -3.33 -12.19
N ILE A 194 9.75 -3.17 -13.39
CA ILE A 194 8.33 -3.48 -13.63
C ILE A 194 8.20 -5.01 -13.73
N PRO A 195 7.58 -5.68 -12.75
CA PRO A 195 7.44 -7.12 -12.80
C PRO A 195 6.43 -7.50 -13.89
N GLN A 196 6.78 -8.47 -14.73
CA GLN A 196 5.84 -9.07 -15.66
C GLN A 196 5.27 -10.33 -15.00
N PHE A 197 3.94 -10.46 -14.94
CA PHE A 197 3.30 -11.64 -14.35
C PHE A 197 2.80 -12.57 -15.47
N ASN A 198 3.60 -13.57 -15.81
CA ASN A 198 3.43 -14.50 -16.93
C ASN A 198 3.71 -15.95 -16.51
N ILE A 199 3.20 -16.37 -15.34
CA ILE A 199 3.48 -17.68 -14.70
C ILE A 199 3.18 -18.94 -15.54
N PHE A 200 2.41 -18.80 -16.63
CA PHE A 200 2.02 -19.91 -17.51
C PHE A 200 2.68 -19.86 -18.90
N SER A 201 3.58 -18.90 -19.17
CA SER A 201 4.29 -18.83 -20.44
C SER A 201 5.54 -19.71 -20.43
N ALA A 202 5.91 -20.26 -21.59
CA ALA A 202 7.17 -21.00 -21.77
C ALA A 202 8.43 -20.12 -21.58
N THR A 203 8.25 -18.80 -21.54
CA THR A 203 9.29 -17.79 -21.31
C THR A 203 9.43 -17.40 -19.83
N TRP A 204 8.64 -17.98 -18.93
CA TRP A 204 8.73 -17.70 -17.50
C TRP A 204 10.03 -18.22 -16.92
N VAL A 205 10.85 -17.31 -16.39
CA VAL A 205 12.09 -17.66 -15.70
C VAL A 205 11.84 -17.66 -14.20
N TRP A 206 12.13 -18.79 -13.54
CA TRP A 206 12.08 -18.89 -12.08
C TRP A 206 13.31 -18.23 -11.45
N ASP A 207 13.40 -16.91 -11.57
CA ASP A 207 14.32 -16.11 -10.76
C ASP A 207 13.67 -15.69 -9.44
N TRP A 208 14.48 -15.15 -8.53
CA TRP A 208 14.02 -14.76 -7.21
C TRP A 208 12.95 -13.64 -7.24
N ALA A 209 12.97 -12.77 -8.25
CA ALA A 209 11.98 -11.72 -8.41
C ALA A 209 10.61 -12.27 -8.82
N HIS A 210 10.58 -13.21 -9.77
CA HIS A 210 9.37 -13.92 -10.22
C HIS A 210 8.81 -14.84 -9.12
N ILE A 211 9.69 -15.51 -8.35
CA ILE A 211 9.30 -16.30 -7.17
C ILE A 211 8.65 -15.40 -6.12
N GLY A 212 9.25 -14.24 -5.82
CA GLY A 212 8.69 -13.26 -4.89
C GLY A 212 7.30 -12.77 -5.32
N ALA A 213 7.13 -12.44 -6.60
CA ALA A 213 5.85 -12.00 -7.16
C ALA A 213 4.73 -13.07 -7.03
N PHE A 214 5.07 -14.35 -7.13
CA PHE A 214 4.13 -15.46 -6.91
C PHE A 214 3.87 -15.73 -5.42
N LEU A 215 4.89 -15.59 -4.57
CA LEU A 215 4.75 -15.84 -3.13
C LEU A 215 3.83 -14.82 -2.44
N ILE A 216 3.83 -13.55 -2.86
CA ILE A 216 2.97 -12.51 -2.26
C ILE A 216 1.48 -12.89 -2.25
N PRO A 217 0.84 -13.25 -3.38
CA PRO A 217 -0.56 -13.67 -3.37
C PRO A 217 -0.77 -14.99 -2.62
N CYS A 218 0.17 -15.95 -2.67
CA CYS A 218 0.08 -17.19 -1.91
C CYS A 218 0.12 -16.96 -0.39
N LEU A 219 1.03 -16.10 0.09
CA LEU A 219 1.14 -15.73 1.50
C LEU A 219 -0.08 -14.92 1.95
N SER A 220 -0.56 -14.00 1.11
CA SER A 220 -1.77 -13.23 1.39
C SER A 220 -2.98 -14.16 1.53
N ALA A 221 -3.22 -15.03 0.54
CA ALA A 221 -4.30 -16.02 0.58
C ALA A 221 -4.17 -16.98 1.77
N GLY A 222 -2.96 -17.50 2.02
CA GLY A 222 -2.69 -18.37 3.16
C GLY A 222 -2.94 -17.68 4.50
N SER A 223 -2.55 -16.42 4.65
CA SER A 223 -2.80 -15.64 5.86
C SER A 223 -4.29 -15.38 6.09
N GLN A 224 -5.06 -15.13 5.02
CA GLN A 224 -6.51 -14.93 5.09
C GLN A 224 -7.24 -16.22 5.49
N VAL A 225 -6.86 -17.36 4.90
CA VAL A 225 -7.40 -18.68 5.27
C VAL A 225 -7.07 -19.00 6.73
N LEU A 226 -5.83 -18.74 7.17
CA LEU A 226 -5.43 -18.94 8.55
C LEU A 226 -6.23 -18.05 9.50
N GLN A 227 -6.39 -16.77 9.18
CA GLN A 227 -7.21 -15.84 9.97
C GLN A 227 -8.67 -16.28 10.03
N MET A 228 -9.24 -16.75 8.92
CA MET A 228 -10.60 -17.30 8.88
C MET A 228 -10.71 -18.56 9.74
N TRP A 229 -9.74 -19.47 9.68
CA TRP A 229 -9.74 -20.69 10.47
C TRP A 229 -9.59 -20.42 11.97
N ILE A 230 -8.69 -19.51 12.34
CA ILE A 230 -8.54 -19.04 13.73
C ILE A 230 -9.83 -18.37 14.19
N SER A 231 -10.39 -17.46 13.38
CA SER A 231 -11.64 -16.76 13.68
C SER A 231 -12.79 -17.74 13.89
N GLN A 232 -12.96 -18.75 13.03
CA GLN A 232 -14.01 -19.77 13.21
C GLN A 232 -13.86 -20.54 14.52
N LYS A 233 -12.63 -20.88 14.93
CA LYS A 233 -12.36 -21.56 16.21
C LYS A 233 -12.59 -20.67 17.42
N THR A 234 -12.16 -19.41 17.38
CA THR A 234 -12.33 -18.48 18.50
C THR A 234 -13.76 -17.96 18.61
N ASN A 235 -14.49 -17.78 17.50
CA ASN A 235 -15.88 -17.34 17.57
C ASN A 235 -16.76 -18.33 18.34
N ASN A 236 -16.50 -19.64 18.22
CA ASN A 236 -17.18 -20.65 19.03
C ASN A 236 -16.89 -20.54 20.54
N SER A 237 -15.74 -19.99 20.96
CA SER A 237 -15.41 -19.81 22.38
C SER A 237 -15.90 -18.46 22.95
N VAL A 238 -16.11 -17.42 22.13
CA VAL A 238 -16.68 -16.14 22.62
C VAL A 238 -18.20 -16.25 22.82
N ILE A 239 -18.87 -17.18 22.13
CA ILE A 239 -20.32 -17.45 22.29
C ILE A 239 -20.66 -18.01 23.69
N THR A 240 -19.68 -18.58 24.43
CA THR A 240 -19.91 -19.18 25.74
C THR A 240 -19.63 -18.27 26.94
N ASN A 241 -19.14 -17.04 26.72
CA ASN A 241 -18.75 -16.15 27.82
C ASN A 241 -19.62 -14.88 27.81
N ASP A 242 -20.61 -14.80 28.70
CA ASP A 242 -21.53 -13.65 28.86
C ASP A 242 -20.82 -12.33 29.21
N LYS A 243 -19.50 -12.34 29.43
CA LYS A 243 -18.68 -11.15 29.77
C LYS A 243 -17.58 -10.82 28.77
N GLY A 244 -17.49 -11.56 27.66
CA GLY A 244 -16.72 -11.21 26.48
C GLY A 244 -15.34 -11.82 26.33
#